data_AF-A0A7S1TI57-F1
#
_entry.id   AF-A0A7S1TI57-F1
#
_cell.length_a   1.000
_cell.length_b   1.000
_cell.length_c   1.000
_cell.angle_alpha   90.00
_cell.angle_beta   90.00
_cell.angle_gamma   90.00
#
_symmetry.space_group_name_H-M   'P 1'
#
loop_
_entity.id
_entity.type
_entity.pdbx_description
1 polymer ?
#
loop_
_entity_poly.entity_id
_entity_poly.type
_entity_poly.pdbx_seq_one_letter_code
_entity_poly.pdbx_strand_id
1 'polypeptide(L)'
;LRGPHGAYSLTELLDDGILLHASDTFRNLISRQEFNDFLFVCGTVIAAQSPRDPRKPWDHINGTGEILYFNFAPVYKGGPSHQHRYLVTKRYVSTIDFLNRTSLPNPSLSGIHEYANVPDSFRDLLEERHTHLIEDNVIELDDLRIGLEVCLDHRKGELWQNLQKHYNGELVDIQLVSSAGMTIEAGPNPVVPHGVVYLSDGGASSAACQRTDSEDFNPERVCRTPGRLGLKSMPSGADDNSHHYSSFFVISKCIDVVNREA
;
A
#
# COMPACT_ATOMS: atom_id res chain seq x y z
N LEU A 1 -0.29 -0.58 -11.27
CA LEU A 1 0.22 -0.13 -12.59
C LEU A 1 1.48 -0.90 -12.92
N ARG A 2 1.43 -1.65 -14.01
CA ARG A 2 2.59 -2.33 -14.58
C ARG A 2 3.00 -1.57 -15.83
N GLY A 3 4.30 -1.35 -16.03
CA GLY A 3 4.80 -0.76 -17.26
C GLY A 3 4.59 -1.69 -18.47
N PRO A 4 4.85 -1.22 -19.70
CA PRO A 4 4.67 -2.02 -20.92
C PRO A 4 5.48 -3.33 -20.93
N HIS A 5 6.56 -3.38 -20.14
CA HIS A 5 7.44 -4.52 -20.00
C HIS A 5 7.19 -5.34 -18.71
N GLY A 6 6.11 -5.03 -17.98
CA GLY A 6 5.81 -5.60 -16.65
C GLY A 6 6.23 -4.70 -15.48
N ALA A 7 7.19 -3.80 -15.73
CA ALA A 7 7.65 -2.76 -14.81
C ALA A 7 8.07 -1.52 -15.61
N TYR A 8 8.16 -0.38 -14.95
CA TYR A 8 8.82 0.82 -15.50
C TYR A 8 10.32 0.78 -15.20
N SER A 9 11.16 1.45 -16.00
CA SER A 9 12.54 1.68 -15.57
C SER A 9 12.55 2.60 -14.35
N LEU A 10 13.32 2.27 -13.30
CA LEU A 10 13.47 3.12 -12.13
C LEU A 10 13.99 4.52 -12.51
N THR A 11 14.90 4.60 -13.48
CA THR A 11 15.40 5.87 -14.02
C THR A 11 14.30 6.64 -14.77
N GLU A 12 13.52 5.96 -15.61
CA GLU A 12 12.34 6.57 -16.25
C GLU A 12 11.25 6.98 -15.27
N LEU A 13 11.25 6.48 -14.03
CA LEU A 13 10.33 7.00 -13.01
C LEU A 13 10.74 8.38 -12.49
N LEU A 14 11.98 8.84 -12.73
CA LEU A 14 12.58 9.97 -12.02
C LEU A 14 13.12 11.09 -12.92
N ASP A 15 13.69 10.78 -14.09
CA ASP A 15 14.35 11.76 -14.97
C ASP A 15 13.36 12.47 -15.93
N ASP A 16 12.24 13.02 -15.45
CA ASP A 16 11.04 13.48 -16.23
C ASP A 16 10.10 12.35 -16.66
N GLY A 17 9.99 11.37 -15.79
CA GLY A 17 9.16 10.20 -15.95
C GLY A 17 7.65 10.41 -16.04
N ILE A 18 6.99 9.44 -16.66
CA ILE A 18 5.53 9.34 -16.69
C ILE A 18 4.90 9.33 -15.28
N LEU A 19 5.55 8.75 -14.28
CA LEU A 19 5.02 8.77 -12.91
C LEU A 19 5.10 10.15 -12.27
N LEU A 20 6.10 10.96 -12.59
CA LEU A 20 6.22 12.32 -12.05
C LEU A 20 5.14 13.20 -12.65
N HIS A 21 5.00 13.17 -13.97
CA HIS A 21 3.91 13.88 -14.64
C HIS A 21 2.54 13.39 -14.22
N ALA A 22 2.35 12.08 -14.05
CA ALA A 22 1.11 11.51 -13.54
C ALA A 22 0.86 11.93 -12.08
N SER A 23 1.90 11.93 -11.24
CA SER A 23 1.83 12.38 -9.85
C SER A 23 1.45 13.85 -9.79
N ASP A 24 2.14 14.73 -10.50
CA ASP A 24 1.84 16.17 -10.52
C ASP A 24 0.45 16.46 -11.07
N THR A 25 0.05 15.78 -12.15
CA THR A 25 -1.30 15.91 -12.73
C THR A 25 -2.36 15.46 -11.72
N PHE A 26 -2.15 14.31 -11.08
CA PHE A 26 -3.06 13.80 -10.06
C PHE A 26 -3.13 14.73 -8.86
N ARG A 27 -2.00 15.27 -8.41
CA ARG A 27 -1.93 16.23 -7.30
C ARG A 27 -2.65 17.53 -7.61
N ASN A 28 -2.52 18.04 -8.83
CA ASN A 28 -3.29 19.20 -9.26
C ASN A 28 -4.79 18.91 -9.21
N LEU A 29 -5.22 17.71 -9.63
CA LEU A 29 -6.61 17.28 -9.56
C LEU A 29 -7.13 17.22 -8.11
N ILE A 30 -6.35 16.67 -7.18
CA ILE A 30 -6.76 16.51 -5.77
C ILE A 30 -6.44 17.73 -4.88
N SER A 31 -5.86 18.80 -5.43
CA SER A 31 -5.51 20.03 -4.69
C SER A 31 -6.73 20.90 -4.31
N ARG A 32 -7.94 20.44 -4.62
CA ARG A 32 -9.17 21.20 -4.39
C ARG A 32 -9.60 21.08 -2.92
N GLN A 33 -10.19 22.14 -2.38
CA GLN A 33 -10.60 22.21 -0.96
C GLN A 33 -11.56 21.09 -0.55
N GLU A 34 -12.40 20.63 -1.48
CA GLU A 34 -13.31 19.49 -1.27
C GLU A 34 -12.60 18.16 -0.94
N PHE A 35 -11.29 18.06 -1.19
CA PHE A 35 -10.48 16.88 -0.90
C PHE A 35 -9.60 17.01 0.35
N ASN A 36 -9.76 18.08 1.16
CA ASN A 36 -8.96 18.29 2.37
C ASN A 36 -8.97 17.10 3.33
N ASP A 37 -10.10 16.40 3.43
CA ASP A 37 -10.27 15.29 4.36
C ASP A 37 -9.96 13.91 3.72
N PHE A 38 -9.44 13.91 2.49
CA PHE A 38 -9.21 12.69 1.72
C PHE A 38 -7.74 12.29 1.72
N LEU A 39 -7.50 11.00 1.96
CA LEU A 39 -6.23 10.33 1.69
C LEU A 39 -6.40 9.44 0.45
N PHE A 40 -5.56 9.65 -0.55
CA PHE A 40 -5.57 8.89 -1.79
C PHE A 40 -4.44 7.86 -1.78
N VAL A 41 -4.79 6.58 -1.89
CA VAL A 41 -3.83 5.48 -2.07
C VAL A 41 -3.97 4.96 -3.50
N CYS A 42 -3.01 5.24 -4.37
CA CYS A 42 -3.15 5.12 -5.83
C CYS A 42 -2.86 3.71 -6.38
N GLY A 43 -3.15 2.66 -5.61
CA GLY A 43 -2.67 1.31 -5.90
C GLY A 43 -1.14 1.27 -5.88
N THR A 44 -0.52 0.42 -6.69
CA THR A 44 0.95 0.29 -6.72
C THR A 44 1.59 0.40 -8.08
N VAL A 45 2.89 0.66 -8.12
CA VAL A 45 3.71 0.72 -9.34
C VAL A 45 4.94 -0.17 -9.17
N ILE A 46 5.21 -1.00 -10.18
CA ILE A 46 6.41 -1.83 -10.22
C ILE A 46 7.49 -1.11 -11.04
N ALA A 47 8.68 -1.00 -10.47
CA ALA A 47 9.89 -0.50 -11.12
C ALA A 47 10.93 -1.62 -11.27
N ALA A 48 11.82 -1.46 -12.24
CA ALA A 48 12.96 -2.33 -12.45
C ALA A 48 14.22 -1.52 -12.78
N GLN A 49 15.37 -2.03 -12.38
CA GLN A 49 16.67 -1.45 -12.71
C GLN A 49 17.61 -2.58 -13.13
N SER A 50 18.34 -2.36 -14.23
CA SER A 50 19.43 -3.23 -14.65
C SER A 50 20.77 -2.53 -14.36
N PRO A 51 21.76 -3.24 -13.82
CA PRO A 51 23.11 -2.72 -13.62
C PRO A 51 23.83 -2.44 -14.95
N ARG A 52 23.39 -3.07 -16.06
CA ARG A 52 23.98 -2.86 -17.39
C ARG A 52 23.45 -1.61 -18.07
N ASP A 53 22.12 -1.44 -18.06
CA ASP A 53 21.45 -0.27 -18.58
C ASP A 53 20.25 0.09 -17.68
N PRO A 54 20.39 1.06 -16.77
CA PRO A 54 19.32 1.48 -15.87
C PRO A 54 18.06 1.98 -16.59
N ARG A 55 18.18 2.50 -17.82
CA ARG A 55 17.05 3.04 -18.61
C ARG A 55 16.29 1.95 -19.34
N LYS A 56 16.92 0.80 -19.62
CA LYS A 56 16.32 -0.32 -20.36
C LYS A 56 16.52 -1.64 -19.64
N PRO A 57 15.88 -1.85 -18.47
CA PRO A 57 16.01 -3.11 -17.72
C PRO A 57 15.53 -4.34 -18.51
N TRP A 58 14.69 -4.15 -19.54
CA TRP A 58 14.21 -5.21 -20.42
C TRP A 58 15.21 -5.66 -21.50
N ASP A 59 16.27 -4.90 -21.77
CA ASP A 59 17.33 -5.28 -22.74
C ASP A 59 18.37 -6.21 -22.08
N HIS A 60 17.92 -7.30 -21.46
CA HIS A 60 18.78 -8.29 -20.79
C HIS A 60 19.06 -9.48 -21.73
N ILE A 61 20.34 -9.75 -21.98
CA ILE A 61 20.74 -10.77 -22.97
C ILE A 61 20.72 -12.19 -22.37
N ASN A 62 20.89 -12.37 -21.06
CA ASN A 62 20.82 -13.68 -20.41
C ASN A 62 20.75 -13.51 -18.88
N GLY A 63 19.75 -14.12 -18.23
CA GLY A 63 19.72 -14.30 -16.78
C GLY A 63 18.88 -13.27 -16.02
N THR A 64 18.12 -13.78 -15.06
CA THR A 64 17.14 -13.06 -14.24
C THR A 64 17.74 -12.41 -13.00
N GLY A 65 18.97 -12.81 -12.61
CA GLY A 65 19.59 -12.47 -11.34
C GLY A 65 20.24 -11.09 -11.25
N GLU A 66 20.32 -10.34 -12.34
CA GLU A 66 20.93 -9.00 -12.34
C GLU A 66 19.87 -7.87 -12.22
N ILE A 67 18.58 -8.15 -12.42
CA ILE A 67 17.56 -7.11 -12.42
C ILE A 67 17.04 -6.90 -10.99
N LEU A 68 17.15 -5.67 -10.52
CA LEU A 68 16.54 -5.24 -9.27
C LEU A 68 15.11 -4.80 -9.53
N TYR A 69 14.19 -5.28 -8.70
CA TYR A 69 12.78 -4.89 -8.76
C TYR A 69 12.41 -4.08 -7.54
N PHE A 70 11.44 -3.19 -7.71
CA PHE A 70 10.83 -2.40 -6.65
C PHE A 70 9.33 -2.33 -6.87
N ASN A 71 8.58 -2.14 -5.79
CA ASN A 71 7.14 -1.97 -5.87
C ASN A 71 6.69 -0.98 -4.81
N PHE A 72 5.95 0.04 -5.25
CA PHE A 72 5.64 1.22 -4.46
C PHE A 72 4.16 1.53 -4.48
N ALA A 73 3.59 1.96 -3.36
CA ALA A 73 2.26 2.54 -3.28
C ALA A 73 2.36 4.07 -3.08
N PRO A 74 2.03 4.88 -4.10
CA PRO A 74 1.94 6.33 -3.93
C PRO A 74 0.74 6.71 -3.07
N VAL A 75 0.97 7.58 -2.09
CA VAL A 75 -0.06 8.08 -1.17
C VAL A 75 -0.01 9.61 -1.11
N TYR A 76 -1.18 10.25 -1.20
CA TYR A 76 -1.30 11.71 -1.19
C TYR A 76 -2.46 12.17 -0.31
N LYS A 77 -2.21 13.19 0.51
CA LYS A 77 -3.28 13.97 1.13
C LYS A 77 -3.86 14.97 0.11
N GLY A 78 -5.18 15.00 0.00
CA GLY A 78 -5.88 15.99 -0.82
C GLY A 78 -5.90 17.37 -0.18
N GLY A 79 -6.36 18.36 -0.93
CA GLY A 79 -6.43 19.75 -0.49
C GLY A 79 -5.26 20.63 -0.96
N PRO A 80 -5.43 21.96 -0.95
CA PRO A 80 -4.48 22.89 -1.56
C PRO A 80 -3.22 23.14 -0.72
N SER A 81 -3.30 22.92 0.59
CA SER A 81 -2.27 23.29 1.56
C SER A 81 -1.32 22.15 1.95
N HIS A 82 -1.57 20.93 1.50
CA HIS A 82 -0.87 19.76 2.01
C HIS A 82 0.30 19.34 1.11
N GLN A 83 1.48 19.20 1.72
CA GLN A 83 2.70 18.68 1.07
C GLN A 83 2.92 17.19 1.34
N HIS A 84 1.98 16.52 2.04
CA HIS A 84 2.08 15.11 2.39
C HIS A 84 2.02 14.22 1.16
N ARG A 85 3.20 13.75 0.75
CA ARG A 85 3.42 12.80 -0.34
C ARG A 85 4.24 11.65 0.23
N TYR A 86 3.72 10.45 0.10
CA TYR A 86 4.41 9.27 0.58
C TYR A 86 4.55 8.27 -0.56
N LEU A 87 5.64 7.51 -0.51
CA LEU A 87 5.87 6.36 -1.35
C LEU A 87 6.13 5.17 -0.42
N VAL A 88 5.11 4.34 -0.23
CA VAL A 88 5.24 3.16 0.66
C VAL A 88 5.84 2.00 -0.13
N THR A 89 6.91 1.41 0.37
CA THR A 89 7.53 0.26 -0.28
C THR A 89 6.77 -1.02 0.04
N LYS A 90 6.72 -1.90 -0.95
CA LYS A 90 6.31 -3.28 -0.76
C LYS A 90 7.55 -4.14 -0.59
N ARG A 91 7.54 -5.03 0.41
CA ARG A 91 8.69 -5.89 0.70
C ARG A 91 8.67 -7.20 -0.08
N TYR A 92 7.56 -7.92 -0.08
CA TYR A 92 7.50 -9.29 -0.61
C TYR A 92 6.97 -9.36 -2.03
N VAL A 93 7.67 -10.10 -2.88
CA VAL A 93 7.25 -10.38 -4.25
C VAL A 93 6.05 -11.34 -4.23
N SER A 94 4.93 -10.91 -4.79
CA SER A 94 3.76 -11.76 -5.01
C SER A 94 3.79 -12.39 -6.39
N THR A 95 3.32 -13.64 -6.51
CA THR A 95 3.21 -14.31 -7.82
C THR A 95 2.35 -13.54 -8.81
N ILE A 96 1.35 -12.80 -8.31
CA ILE A 96 0.47 -11.97 -9.13
C ILE A 96 1.09 -10.63 -9.55
N ASP A 97 2.24 -10.24 -9.02
CA ASP A 97 2.91 -8.98 -9.43
C ASP A 97 3.35 -9.06 -10.90
N PHE A 98 3.81 -10.24 -11.33
CA PHE A 98 4.39 -10.51 -12.65
C PHE A 98 3.58 -11.57 -13.41
N LEU A 99 2.34 -11.23 -13.77
CA LEU A 99 1.47 -12.08 -14.61
C LEU A 99 2.12 -12.33 -15.99
N ASN A 100 1.69 -13.37 -16.72
CA ASN A 100 2.31 -13.92 -17.96
C ASN A 100 2.52 -12.97 -19.16
N ARG A 101 2.38 -11.66 -19.02
CA ARG A 101 2.56 -10.64 -20.07
C ARG A 101 3.67 -9.66 -19.71
N THR A 102 4.86 -10.15 -19.40
CA THR A 102 6.04 -9.31 -19.14
C THR A 102 7.19 -9.74 -20.05
N SER A 103 7.98 -8.78 -20.54
CA SER A 103 9.26 -9.08 -21.18
C SER A 103 10.39 -9.20 -20.16
N LEU A 104 10.16 -8.71 -18.94
CA LEU A 104 11.04 -8.90 -17.80
C LEU A 104 10.84 -10.29 -17.17
N PRO A 105 11.91 -10.91 -16.66
CA PRO A 105 11.81 -12.21 -16.02
C PRO A 105 11.09 -12.11 -14.68
N ASN A 106 10.23 -13.09 -14.40
CA ASN A 106 9.53 -13.12 -13.12
C ASN A 106 10.54 -13.44 -11.98
N PRO A 107 10.75 -12.53 -11.00
CA PRO A 107 11.71 -12.75 -9.92
C PRO A 107 11.41 -14.01 -9.09
N SER A 108 10.13 -14.37 -8.91
CA SER A 108 9.75 -15.57 -8.16
C SER A 108 10.21 -16.88 -8.84
N LEU A 109 10.34 -16.91 -10.16
CA LEU A 109 10.88 -18.09 -10.88
C LEU A 109 12.38 -18.29 -10.62
N SER A 110 13.05 -17.27 -10.10
CA SER A 110 14.48 -17.25 -9.83
C SER A 110 14.80 -17.33 -8.34
N GLY A 111 13.80 -17.68 -7.51
CA GLY A 111 13.93 -17.75 -6.06
C GLY A 111 14.04 -16.38 -5.37
N ILE A 112 13.74 -15.28 -6.08
CA ILE A 112 13.71 -13.94 -5.50
C ILE A 112 12.31 -13.70 -4.93
N HIS A 113 12.23 -13.54 -3.61
CA HIS A 113 10.99 -13.41 -2.84
C HIS A 113 10.80 -12.05 -2.17
N GLU A 114 11.84 -11.21 -2.16
CA GLU A 114 11.82 -9.85 -1.63
C GLU A 114 12.23 -8.86 -2.73
N TYR A 115 11.61 -7.69 -2.73
CA TYR A 115 12.03 -6.57 -3.56
C TYR A 115 13.37 -6.02 -3.08
N ALA A 116 14.09 -5.35 -3.97
CA ALA A 116 15.39 -4.78 -3.62
C ALA A 116 15.23 -3.55 -2.72
N ASN A 117 16.24 -3.29 -1.89
CA ASN A 117 16.32 -2.06 -1.12
C ASN A 117 16.46 -0.86 -2.06
N VAL A 118 15.73 0.20 -1.75
CA VAL A 118 15.77 1.45 -2.51
C VAL A 118 17.15 2.10 -2.36
N PRO A 119 17.86 2.41 -3.47
CA PRO A 119 19.20 2.99 -3.40
C PRO A 119 19.17 4.43 -2.88
N ASP A 120 20.26 4.88 -2.24
CA ASP A 120 20.35 6.21 -1.62
C ASP A 120 20.08 7.34 -2.60
N SER A 121 20.59 7.23 -3.84
CA SER A 121 20.31 8.22 -4.89
C SER A 121 18.82 8.36 -5.22
N PHE A 122 18.02 7.31 -5.03
CA PHE A 122 16.57 7.40 -5.18
C PHE A 122 15.92 8.11 -3.99
N ARG A 123 16.45 7.92 -2.78
CA ARG A 123 15.97 8.62 -1.58
C ARG A 123 16.22 10.11 -1.70
N ASP A 124 17.45 10.49 -2.08
CA ASP A 124 17.83 11.89 -2.29
C ASP A 124 16.88 12.59 -3.27
N LEU A 125 16.56 11.93 -4.40
CA LEU A 125 15.63 12.45 -5.40
C LEU A 125 14.18 12.60 -4.90
N LEU A 126 13.72 11.68 -4.03
CA LEU A 126 12.41 11.80 -3.41
C LEU A 126 12.35 12.96 -2.42
N GLU A 127 13.41 13.14 -1.63
CA GLU A 127 13.53 14.23 -0.66
C GLU A 127 13.55 15.61 -1.35
N GLU A 128 14.30 15.76 -2.43
CA GLU A 128 14.30 16.97 -3.28
C GLU A 128 12.90 17.34 -3.79
N ARG A 129 11.99 16.36 -3.88
CA ARG A 129 10.61 16.51 -4.34
C ARG A 129 9.60 16.52 -3.21
N HIS A 130 10.05 16.61 -1.96
CA HIS A 130 9.21 16.55 -0.76
C HIS A 130 8.30 15.32 -0.74
N THR A 131 8.86 14.16 -1.11
CA THR A 131 8.19 12.86 -1.04
C THR A 131 8.89 11.98 -0.02
N HIS A 132 8.14 11.50 0.95
CA HIS A 132 8.65 10.65 2.02
C HIS A 132 8.60 9.19 1.58
N LEU A 133 9.77 8.54 1.53
CA LEU A 133 9.84 7.09 1.35
C LEU A 133 9.50 6.41 2.69
N ILE A 134 8.52 5.52 2.68
CA ILE A 134 8.06 4.80 3.87
C ILE A 134 8.39 3.32 3.70
N GLU A 135 9.25 2.80 4.56
CA GLU A 135 9.75 1.41 4.48
C GLU A 135 9.31 0.53 5.64
N ASP A 136 8.76 1.14 6.68
CA ASP A 136 8.28 0.47 7.89
C ASP A 136 6.75 0.35 7.94
N ASN A 137 6.09 0.67 6.82
CA ASN A 137 4.64 0.62 6.64
C ASN A 137 3.84 1.60 7.51
N VAL A 138 4.46 2.59 8.18
CA VAL A 138 3.75 3.52 9.06
C VAL A 138 3.81 4.95 8.51
N ILE A 139 2.65 5.60 8.48
CA ILE A 139 2.48 7.02 8.15
C ILE A 139 1.81 7.69 9.35
N GLU A 140 2.34 8.84 9.79
CA GLU A 140 1.65 9.72 10.73
C GLU A 140 1.11 10.94 9.97
N LEU A 141 -0.20 11.18 10.08
CA LEU A 141 -0.91 12.24 9.36
C LEU A 141 -2.16 12.66 10.14
N ASP A 142 -2.34 13.96 10.35
CA ASP A 142 -3.49 14.53 11.07
C ASP A 142 -3.76 13.85 12.43
N ASP A 143 -2.70 13.64 13.22
CA ASP A 143 -2.70 12.94 14.52
C ASP A 143 -3.17 11.47 14.47
N LEU A 144 -3.29 10.89 13.28
CA LEU A 144 -3.58 9.48 13.07
C LEU A 144 -2.30 8.72 12.71
N ARG A 145 -2.13 7.55 13.31
CA ARG A 145 -1.15 6.57 12.86
C ARG A 145 -1.81 5.60 11.87
N ILE A 146 -1.29 5.56 10.67
CA ILE A 146 -1.82 4.79 9.55
C ILE A 146 -0.80 3.74 9.14
N GLY A 147 -1.18 2.47 9.26
CA GLY A 147 -0.43 1.35 8.69
C GLY A 147 -0.82 1.12 7.24
N LEU A 148 0.13 0.92 6.33
CA LEU A 148 -0.15 0.59 4.93
C LEU A 148 0.66 -0.61 4.46
N GLU A 149 -0.04 -1.65 4.01
CA GLU A 149 0.56 -2.86 3.45
C GLU A 149 0.12 -3.08 2.00
N VAL A 150 1.00 -3.71 1.22
CA VAL A 150 0.69 -4.07 -0.16
C VAL A 150 0.64 -5.59 -0.32
N CYS A 151 -0.56 -6.10 -0.57
CA CYS A 151 -0.82 -7.47 -0.96
C CYS A 151 -0.14 -8.51 -0.04
N LEU A 152 0.91 -9.19 -0.50
CA LEU A 152 1.56 -10.28 0.24
C LEU A 152 2.20 -9.82 1.55
N ASP A 153 2.57 -8.55 1.67
CA ASP A 153 3.09 -7.97 2.90
C ASP A 153 2.10 -8.16 4.05
N HIS A 154 0.80 -7.98 3.76
CA HIS A 154 -0.26 -8.22 4.72
C HIS A 154 -0.26 -9.66 5.23
N ARG A 155 -0.27 -10.65 4.34
CA ARG A 155 -0.20 -12.07 4.74
C ARG A 155 1.10 -12.40 5.50
N LYS A 156 2.19 -11.69 5.22
CA LYS A 156 3.47 -11.85 5.92
C LYS A 156 3.49 -11.10 7.26
N GLY A 157 2.52 -10.22 7.51
CA GLY A 157 2.42 -9.41 8.71
C GLY A 157 3.55 -8.39 8.81
N GLU A 158 3.94 -7.79 7.70
CA GLU A 158 5.07 -6.87 7.64
C GLU A 158 4.85 -5.66 8.54
N LEU A 159 3.65 -5.06 8.50
CA LEU A 159 3.30 -3.96 9.40
C LEU A 159 3.46 -4.37 10.86
N TRP A 160 2.93 -5.54 11.24
CA TRP A 160 3.04 -6.01 12.62
C TRP A 160 4.49 -6.19 13.06
N GLN A 161 5.33 -6.79 12.21
CA GLN A 161 6.76 -6.95 12.50
C GLN A 161 7.45 -5.59 12.66
N ASN A 162 7.13 -4.62 11.81
CA ASN A 162 7.69 -3.28 11.89
C ASN A 162 7.24 -2.53 13.14
N LEU A 163 5.97 -2.65 13.55
CA LEU A 163 5.49 -2.06 14.80
C LEU A 163 6.23 -2.65 16.01
N GLN A 164 6.45 -3.97 16.05
CA GLN A 164 7.22 -4.61 17.13
C GLN A 164 8.67 -4.11 17.17
N LYS A 165 9.31 -3.97 16.00
CA LYS A 165 10.74 -3.64 15.90
C LYS A 165 11.04 -2.15 16.07
N HIS A 166 10.19 -1.29 15.53
CA HIS A 166 10.46 0.14 15.39
C HIS A 166 9.59 1.02 16.28
N TYR A 167 8.44 0.50 16.75
CA TYR A 167 7.43 1.27 17.48
C TYR A 167 7.04 0.65 18.82
N ASN A 168 7.90 -0.21 19.40
CA ASN A 168 7.65 -0.89 20.68
C ASN A 168 6.31 -1.63 20.76
N GLY A 169 5.79 -2.06 19.61
CA GLY A 169 4.50 -2.73 19.48
C GLY A 169 3.27 -1.83 19.59
N GLU A 170 3.44 -0.51 19.56
CA GLU A 170 2.32 0.43 19.46
C GLU A 170 1.52 0.17 18.18
N LEU A 171 0.20 0.14 18.31
CA LEU A 171 -0.72 -0.20 17.22
C LEU A 171 -1.07 1.04 16.37
N VAL A 172 -1.65 0.81 15.19
CA VAL A 172 -2.14 1.90 14.32
C VAL A 172 -3.63 2.17 14.53
N ASP A 173 -4.08 3.37 14.21
CA ASP A 173 -5.50 3.73 14.25
C ASP A 173 -6.25 3.16 13.04
N ILE A 174 -5.59 3.21 11.88
CA ILE A 174 -6.11 2.75 10.61
C ILE A 174 -5.08 1.86 9.94
N GLN A 175 -5.50 0.71 9.42
CA GLN A 175 -4.68 -0.10 8.52
C GLN A 175 -5.30 -0.12 7.12
N LEU A 176 -4.48 0.15 6.12
CA LEU A 176 -4.85 0.14 4.71
C LEU A 176 -4.11 -1.00 4.02
N VAL A 177 -4.84 -1.88 3.37
CA VAL A 177 -4.27 -2.97 2.56
C VAL A 177 -4.63 -2.72 1.10
N SER A 178 -3.63 -2.45 0.26
CA SER A 178 -3.82 -2.35 -1.19
C SER A 178 -3.47 -3.68 -1.84
N SER A 179 -4.39 -4.30 -2.57
CA SER A 179 -4.18 -5.64 -3.12
C SER A 179 -4.97 -5.94 -4.40
N ALA A 180 -4.67 -7.09 -4.99
CA ALA A 180 -5.29 -7.65 -6.20
C ALA A 180 -5.48 -9.19 -6.09
N GLY A 181 -5.65 -9.70 -4.87
CA GLY A 181 -5.96 -11.09 -4.55
C GLY A 181 -5.81 -11.44 -3.06
N MET A 182 -5.86 -10.47 -2.14
CA MET A 182 -5.73 -10.69 -0.69
C MET A 182 -7.08 -10.52 0.02
N THR A 183 -7.15 -10.99 1.26
CA THR A 183 -8.27 -10.73 2.18
C THR A 183 -7.74 -10.24 3.52
N ILE A 184 -8.57 -9.53 4.30
CA ILE A 184 -8.22 -8.98 5.63
C ILE A 184 -7.82 -10.11 6.61
N GLU A 185 -8.36 -11.30 6.43
CA GLU A 185 -8.12 -12.45 7.31
C GLU A 185 -6.77 -13.12 7.04
N ALA A 186 -6.16 -12.82 5.90
CA ALA A 186 -4.94 -13.48 5.46
C ALA A 186 -3.71 -13.06 6.28
N GLY A 187 -3.77 -11.92 6.97
CA GLY A 187 -2.68 -11.34 7.75
C GLY A 187 -3.13 -10.81 9.11
N PRO A 188 -2.17 -10.43 9.97
CA PRO A 188 -2.47 -9.74 11.22
C PRO A 188 -3.00 -8.32 10.95
N ASN A 189 -3.85 -7.85 11.87
CA ASN A 189 -4.52 -6.57 11.76
C ASN A 189 -4.22 -5.67 12.97
N PRO A 190 -3.00 -5.10 13.11
CA PRO A 190 -2.52 -4.45 14.34
C PRO A 190 -3.12 -3.05 14.57
N VAL A 191 -4.45 -2.99 14.67
CA VAL A 191 -5.20 -1.78 14.95
C VAL A 191 -5.55 -1.67 16.44
N VAL A 192 -5.57 -0.44 16.96
CA VAL A 192 -6.07 -0.10 18.30
C VAL A 192 -7.54 -0.55 18.49
N PRO A 193 -8.04 -0.68 19.73
CA PRO A 193 -9.48 -0.81 19.98
C PRO A 193 -10.27 0.25 19.20
N HIS A 194 -11.34 -0.16 18.51
CA HIS A 194 -12.15 0.67 17.60
C HIS A 194 -11.48 1.14 16.30
N GLY A 195 -10.18 0.84 16.11
CA GLY A 195 -9.46 1.07 14.87
C GLY A 195 -10.00 0.21 13.71
N VAL A 196 -9.69 0.63 12.49
CA VAL A 196 -10.32 0.09 11.28
C VAL A 196 -9.28 -0.39 10.29
N VAL A 197 -9.51 -1.57 9.72
CA VAL A 197 -8.79 -2.09 8.56
C VAL A 197 -9.63 -1.86 7.32
N TYR A 198 -9.03 -1.32 6.28
CA TYR A 198 -9.61 -1.22 4.95
C TYR A 198 -8.80 -2.06 3.96
N LEU A 199 -9.50 -2.72 3.03
CA LEU A 199 -8.92 -3.49 1.96
C LEU A 199 -9.43 -2.97 0.62
N SER A 200 -8.51 -2.53 -0.23
CA SER A 200 -8.80 -2.24 -1.63
C SER A 200 -8.35 -3.43 -2.46
N ASP A 201 -9.31 -4.30 -2.83
CA ASP A 201 -9.06 -5.50 -3.61
C ASP A 201 -10.31 -5.88 -4.43
N GLY A 202 -10.11 -6.29 -5.68
CA GLY A 202 -11.21 -6.66 -6.60
C GLY A 202 -11.84 -8.04 -6.34
N GLY A 203 -11.25 -8.87 -5.48
CA GLY A 203 -11.71 -10.22 -5.14
C GLY A 203 -11.89 -10.47 -3.65
N ALA A 204 -11.89 -9.41 -2.82
CA ALA A 204 -12.00 -9.55 -1.38
C ALA A 204 -13.37 -10.05 -0.92
N SER A 205 -13.35 -10.91 0.11
CA SER A 205 -14.54 -11.32 0.84
C SER A 205 -15.06 -10.26 1.81
N SER A 206 -14.33 -9.18 2.07
CA SER A 206 -14.71 -8.05 2.93
C SER A 206 -13.79 -6.88 2.64
N ALA A 207 -14.30 -5.65 2.60
CA ALA A 207 -13.44 -4.49 2.29
C ALA A 207 -13.15 -3.59 3.50
N ALA A 208 -13.82 -3.81 4.63
CA ALA A 208 -13.42 -3.20 5.89
C ALA A 208 -13.72 -4.10 7.08
N CYS A 209 -12.95 -3.93 8.15
CA CYS A 209 -13.21 -4.53 9.44
C CYS A 209 -12.85 -3.55 10.56
N GLN A 210 -13.80 -3.26 11.44
CA GLN A 210 -13.54 -2.47 12.66
C GLN A 210 -13.30 -3.41 13.84
N ARG A 211 -12.19 -3.21 14.57
CA ARG A 211 -11.93 -3.90 15.83
C ARG A 211 -12.93 -3.46 16.90
N THR A 212 -13.56 -4.40 17.59
CA THR A 212 -14.64 -4.08 18.55
C THR A 212 -14.32 -4.37 20.01
N ASP A 213 -13.25 -5.11 20.29
CA ASP A 213 -12.81 -5.41 21.64
C ASP A 213 -11.83 -4.36 22.17
N SER A 214 -11.61 -4.41 23.49
CA SER A 214 -10.60 -3.62 24.21
C SER A 214 -9.53 -4.52 24.85
N GLU A 215 -9.40 -5.78 24.42
CA GLU A 215 -8.39 -6.71 24.93
C GLU A 215 -6.99 -6.33 24.40
N ASP A 216 -5.94 -6.98 24.91
CA ASP A 216 -4.62 -6.87 24.29
C ASP A 216 -4.67 -7.40 22.86
N PHE A 217 -3.91 -6.76 21.95
CA PHE A 217 -3.90 -7.15 20.56
C PHE A 217 -3.36 -8.58 20.37
N ASN A 218 -4.13 -9.40 19.65
CA ASN A 218 -3.73 -10.74 19.26
C ASN A 218 -3.74 -10.85 17.72
N PRO A 219 -2.57 -11.07 17.07
CA PRO A 219 -2.44 -11.10 15.62
C PRO A 219 -3.22 -12.24 14.94
N GLU A 220 -3.65 -13.25 15.69
CA GLU A 220 -4.42 -14.39 15.17
C GLU A 220 -5.94 -14.21 15.29
N ARG A 221 -6.42 -13.18 16.00
CA ARG A 221 -7.87 -13.03 16.30
C ARG A 221 -8.49 -11.79 15.64
N VAL A 222 -7.87 -10.62 15.75
CA VAL A 222 -8.48 -9.34 15.32
C VAL A 222 -8.76 -9.35 13.83
N CYS A 223 -10.04 -9.21 13.46
CA CYS A 223 -10.52 -9.23 12.08
C CYS A 223 -10.23 -10.52 11.26
N ARG A 224 -9.72 -11.59 11.90
CA ARG A 224 -9.39 -12.86 11.22
C ARG A 224 -10.44 -13.94 11.41
N THR A 225 -11.14 -13.95 12.55
CA THR A 225 -12.17 -14.96 12.85
C THR A 225 -13.58 -14.35 12.75
N PRO A 226 -14.54 -14.99 12.05
CA PRO A 226 -15.92 -14.52 11.99
C PRO A 226 -16.54 -14.38 13.40
N GLY A 227 -17.19 -13.24 13.67
CA GLY A 227 -18.13 -13.07 14.78
C GLY A 227 -17.55 -12.89 16.19
N ARG A 228 -16.24 -12.68 16.37
CA ARG A 228 -15.68 -12.50 17.73
C ARG A 228 -14.89 -11.23 18.03
N LEU A 229 -14.27 -10.55 17.05
CA LEU A 229 -13.49 -9.31 17.32
C LEU A 229 -13.45 -8.36 16.10
N GLY A 230 -14.53 -8.31 15.33
CA GLY A 230 -14.55 -7.50 14.11
C GLY A 230 -15.94 -7.33 13.52
N LEU A 231 -16.37 -6.09 13.32
CA LEU A 231 -17.52 -5.76 12.48
C LEU A 231 -17.04 -5.68 11.04
N LYS A 232 -17.32 -6.71 10.25
CA LYS A 232 -17.00 -6.75 8.83
C LYS A 232 -18.08 -6.03 8.05
N SER A 233 -17.68 -5.06 7.23
CA SER A 233 -18.58 -4.45 6.27
C SER A 233 -18.50 -5.22 4.96
N MET A 234 -19.57 -5.98 4.69
CA MET A 234 -19.85 -6.54 3.37
C MET A 234 -20.54 -5.48 2.52
N PRO A 235 -20.24 -5.37 1.22
CA PRO A 235 -21.09 -4.65 0.28
C PRO A 235 -22.52 -5.19 0.36
N SER A 236 -23.48 -4.43 0.87
CA SER A 236 -24.89 -4.73 0.68
C SER A 236 -25.27 -4.36 -0.76
N GLY A 237 -25.49 -5.36 -1.62
CA GLY A 237 -25.97 -5.15 -3.00
C GLY A 237 -25.22 -5.89 -4.11
N ALA A 238 -24.27 -6.78 -3.79
CA ALA A 238 -23.70 -7.66 -4.80
C ALA A 238 -24.65 -8.86 -5.06
N ASP A 239 -25.73 -8.61 -5.82
CA ASP A 239 -26.33 -9.70 -6.58
C ASP A 239 -25.28 -10.23 -7.56
N ASP A 240 -25.23 -11.55 -7.71
CA ASP A 240 -24.17 -12.46 -8.20
C ASP A 240 -23.55 -12.17 -9.59
N ASN A 241 -23.81 -11.01 -10.20
CA ASN A 241 -23.30 -10.62 -11.52
C ASN A 241 -23.05 -9.11 -11.70
N SER A 242 -23.09 -8.30 -10.63
CA SER A 242 -22.90 -6.85 -10.77
C SER A 242 -21.56 -6.39 -10.16
N HIS A 243 -20.65 -5.93 -11.02
CA HIS A 243 -19.40 -5.27 -10.65
C HIS A 243 -19.66 -3.87 -10.09
N HIS A 244 -20.36 -3.76 -8.96
CA HIS A 244 -20.58 -2.48 -8.29
C HIS A 244 -19.52 -2.26 -7.20
N TYR A 245 -18.75 -1.17 -7.36
CA TYR A 245 -17.93 -0.60 -6.30
C TYR A 245 -18.85 -0.15 -5.16
N SER A 246 -18.60 -0.65 -3.96
CA SER A 246 -19.39 -0.36 -2.77
C SER A 246 -18.85 0.86 -2.03
N SER A 247 -19.77 1.71 -1.57
CA SER A 247 -19.52 2.66 -0.48
C SER A 247 -19.64 1.89 0.85
N PHE A 248 -18.55 1.80 1.61
CA PHE A 248 -18.44 0.89 2.76
C PHE A 248 -19.12 1.37 4.05
N PHE A 249 -19.44 2.65 4.11
CA PHE A 249 -20.25 3.26 5.14
C PHE A 249 -21.16 4.27 4.43
N VAL A 250 -22.47 4.27 4.71
CA VAL A 250 -23.27 5.48 4.49
C VAL A 250 -22.49 6.58 5.18
N ILE A 251 -22.00 7.58 4.41
CA ILE A 251 -21.24 8.78 4.86
C ILE A 251 -20.95 8.63 6.34
N SER A 252 -19.85 7.94 6.68
CA SER A 252 -19.51 7.53 8.03
C SER A 252 -19.88 8.69 8.94
N LYS A 253 -21.01 8.56 9.64
CA LYS A 253 -21.38 9.57 10.65
C LYS A 253 -20.16 9.61 11.54
N CYS A 254 -19.50 10.77 11.54
CA CYS A 254 -18.22 11.07 12.15
C CYS A 254 -17.77 9.95 13.09
N ILE A 255 -16.76 9.17 12.68
CA ILE A 255 -16.05 8.34 13.64
C ILE A 255 -15.37 9.35 14.56
N ASP A 256 -16.01 9.68 15.67
CA ASP A 256 -15.40 10.44 16.74
C ASP A 256 -14.27 9.57 17.30
N VAL A 257 -13.07 9.76 16.76
CA VAL A 257 -11.84 9.29 17.38
C VAL A 257 -11.76 10.08 18.68
N VAL A 258 -12.20 9.48 19.77
CA VAL A 258 -12.25 10.12 21.08
C VAL A 258 -10.83 10.58 21.39
N ASN A 259 -10.65 11.91 21.49
CA ASN A 259 -9.36 12.54 21.79
C ASN A 259 -8.69 11.80 22.95
N ARG A 260 -7.47 11.30 22.73
CA ARG A 260 -6.61 10.84 23.81
C ARG A 260 -6.26 12.08 24.65
N GLU A 261 -6.77 12.15 25.88
CA GLU A 261 -6.27 13.13 26.84
C GLU A 261 -4.77 12.86 27.10
N ALA A 262 -4.01 13.96 27.16
CA ALA A 262 -2.55 14.05 27.13
C ALA A 262 -1.83 13.36 28.30
#